data_AF-A0A4C2EJ50-F1
#
_entry.id   AF-A0A4C2EJ50-F1
#
_cell.length_a   1.000
_cell.length_b   1.000
_cell.length_c   1.000
_cell.angle_alpha   90.00
_cell.angle_beta   90.00
_cell.angle_gamma   90.00
#
_symmetry.space_group_name_H-M   'P 1'
#
loop_
_entity.id
_entity.type
_entity.pdbx_description
1 polymer ?
#
loop_
_entity_poly.entity_id
_entity_poly.type
_entity_poly.pdbx_seq_one_letter_code
_entity_poly.pdbx_strand_id
1 'polypeptide(L)'
;MPNTESTEAQDVLVDKCLAGTVSLGVPILDVYGALPGVAGGVIATVLGVAATIRGVKSVRDSWRLLTIDSVPLREAVATDGLVRVHGTVRPPRPDDTLVSPIREEECVAYEYNIYHQVQGTGDPSIDAGIEYSPFIISDGTAEIYVNPSEESLSLKHETETVIGEELLEQVDEARLDLEPSADTDSGLFEDPTELVEGTLRVGETVSVVGNASTAPESGAGGADGVMTPVDGNLIVANDEPESAALRTGARGLFLLVLGLGFDVIGISALMANTDSFVEMLQLAGTI
;
A
#
# COMPACT_ATOMS: atom_id res chain seq x y z
N MET A 1 19.17 72.12 27.57
CA MET A 1 20.60 72.38 27.35
C MET A 1 21.40 71.54 28.30
N PRO A 2 22.49 70.88 27.89
CA PRO A 2 23.03 70.71 26.53
C PRO A 2 23.17 69.20 26.18
N ASN A 3 23.62 68.74 25.03
CA ASN A 3 23.66 69.15 23.62
C ASN A 3 24.28 67.93 22.89
N THR A 4 23.93 67.77 21.60
CA THR A 4 24.75 67.32 20.43
C THR A 4 25.76 66.17 20.59
N GLU A 5 26.04 65.29 19.64
CA GLU A 5 26.17 65.33 18.16
C GLU A 5 26.34 63.84 17.78
N SER A 6 25.62 63.29 16.79
CA SER A 6 25.97 63.25 15.37
C SER A 6 26.79 62.01 14.93
N THR A 7 26.35 61.49 13.77
CA THR A 7 27.17 60.93 12.67
C THR A 7 27.26 59.41 12.50
N GLU A 8 26.63 58.99 11.40
CA GLU A 8 26.99 57.98 10.38
C GLU A 8 27.21 56.49 10.70
N ALA A 9 26.41 55.69 9.99
CA ALA A 9 26.79 54.60 9.09
C ALA A 9 27.91 53.64 9.50
N GLN A 10 27.56 52.35 9.55
CA GLN A 10 28.24 51.33 8.73
C GLN A 10 27.47 50.00 8.76
N ASP A 11 27.11 49.51 7.58
CA ASP A 11 27.09 48.08 7.24
C ASP A 11 28.36 47.41 7.76
N VAL A 12 28.24 46.19 8.28
CA VAL A 12 29.23 45.08 8.11
C VAL A 12 28.76 43.84 8.88
N LEU A 13 28.65 42.76 8.11
CA LEU A 13 28.86 41.33 8.44
C LEU A 13 28.47 40.80 9.83
N VAL A 14 27.49 39.89 9.82
CA VAL A 14 27.61 38.65 10.59
C VAL A 14 27.52 37.48 9.60
N ASP A 15 28.71 37.00 9.26
CA ASP A 15 28.99 35.74 8.59
C ASP A 15 29.11 34.62 9.64
N LYS A 16 28.91 33.38 9.19
CA LYS A 16 29.31 32.07 9.76
C LYS A 16 28.33 31.21 10.57
N CYS A 17 27.93 30.14 9.87
CA CYS A 17 28.30 28.74 10.13
C CYS A 17 27.33 27.82 10.90
N LEU A 18 26.70 26.89 10.19
CA LEU A 18 27.05 25.44 10.10
C LEU A 18 25.79 24.69 9.61
N ALA A 19 25.73 24.22 8.36
CA ALA A 19 26.40 23.04 7.78
C ALA A 19 25.55 21.76 7.90
N GLY A 20 25.26 21.15 6.76
CA GLY A 20 24.65 19.83 6.71
C GLY A 20 24.14 19.37 5.34
N THR A 21 24.65 19.87 4.22
CA THR A 21 24.31 19.32 2.89
C THR A 21 25.18 18.10 2.61
N VAL A 22 24.56 16.92 2.70
CA VAL A 22 25.10 15.68 2.16
C VAL A 22 25.13 15.80 0.64
N SER A 23 26.35 15.78 0.10
CA SER A 23 26.65 15.81 -1.32
C SER A 23 26.26 14.46 -1.96
N LEU A 24 25.11 14.42 -2.63
CA LEU A 24 24.85 13.44 -3.69
C LEU A 24 25.18 14.12 -5.01
N GLY A 25 26.27 13.68 -5.63
CA GLY A 25 26.80 14.21 -6.88
C GLY A 25 25.83 14.02 -8.04
N VAL A 26 24.97 15.02 -8.26
CA VAL A 26 24.36 15.28 -9.55
C VAL A 26 25.31 16.23 -10.28
N PRO A 27 25.72 15.97 -11.53
CA PRO A 27 26.43 16.96 -12.31
C PRO A 27 25.47 18.12 -12.55
N ILE A 28 25.69 19.23 -11.85
CA ILE A 28 25.04 20.50 -12.15
C ILE A 28 25.68 20.97 -13.45
N LEU A 29 25.10 20.54 -14.58
CA LEU A 29 25.34 21.19 -15.86
C LEU A 29 25.00 22.66 -15.66
N ASP A 30 25.97 23.53 -15.92
CA ASP A 30 25.87 24.97 -15.79
C ASP A 30 24.83 25.47 -16.81
N VAL A 31 23.57 25.57 -16.37
CA VAL A 31 22.42 25.97 -17.18
C VAL A 31 22.42 27.50 -17.31
N TYR A 32 23.33 28.03 -18.12
CA TYR A 32 23.24 29.39 -18.66
C TYR A 32 23.26 29.31 -20.20
N GLY A 33 22.16 28.79 -20.77
CA GLY A 33 22.01 28.77 -22.22
C GLY A 33 20.89 27.90 -22.79
N ALA A 34 20.35 26.96 -22.01
CA ALA A 34 19.20 26.17 -22.47
C ALA A 34 17.91 27.00 -22.35
N LEU A 35 17.19 27.20 -23.47
CA LEU A 35 15.84 27.75 -23.45
C LEU A 35 14.98 26.98 -22.45
N PRO A 36 14.13 27.65 -21.65
CA PRO A 36 13.36 27.02 -20.57
C PRO A 36 12.52 25.81 -21.02
N GLY A 37 12.16 25.73 -22.31
CA GLY A 37 11.46 24.59 -22.91
C GLY A 37 12.31 23.32 -23.04
N VAL A 38 13.61 23.41 -23.33
CA VAL A 38 14.48 22.24 -23.55
C VAL A 38 14.87 21.60 -22.21
N ALA A 39 15.25 22.42 -21.22
CA ALA A 39 15.56 21.93 -19.87
C ALA A 39 14.32 21.29 -19.22
N GLY A 40 13.14 21.94 -19.36
CA GLY A 40 11.87 21.38 -18.89
C GLY A 40 11.52 20.05 -19.57
N GLY A 41 11.74 19.93 -20.89
CA GLY A 41 11.50 18.71 -21.66
C GLY A 41 12.36 17.53 -21.21
N VAL A 42 13.65 17.76 -20.93
CA VAL A 42 14.57 16.71 -20.44
C VAL A 42 14.16 16.24 -19.05
N ILE A 43 13.85 17.15 -18.12
CA ILE A 43 13.43 16.79 -16.76
C ILE A 43 12.12 15.98 -16.80
N ALA A 44 11.14 16.42 -17.59
CA ALA A 44 9.87 15.71 -17.75
C ALA A 44 10.06 14.29 -18.30
N THR A 45 10.93 14.12 -19.30
CA THR A 45 11.22 12.80 -19.89
C THR A 45 11.92 11.86 -18.90
N VAL A 46 12.87 12.35 -18.10
CA VAL A 46 13.55 11.51 -17.09
C VAL A 46 12.57 11.04 -16.01
N LEU A 47 11.68 11.94 -15.55
CA LEU A 47 10.64 11.60 -14.59
C LEU A 47 9.62 10.62 -15.18
N GLY A 48 9.21 10.82 -16.43
CA GLY A 48 8.31 9.93 -17.17
C GLY A 48 8.87 8.52 -17.30
N VAL A 49 10.09 8.37 -17.81
CA VAL A 49 10.78 7.07 -17.92
C VAL A 49 10.92 6.38 -16.57
N ALA A 50 11.33 7.09 -15.52
CA ALA A 50 11.45 6.52 -14.18
C ALA A 50 10.11 6.03 -13.63
N ALA A 51 9.03 6.80 -13.84
CA ALA A 51 7.67 6.40 -13.46
C ALA A 51 7.19 5.19 -14.28
N THR A 52 7.42 5.18 -15.59
CA THR A 52 7.04 4.10 -16.51
C THR A 52 7.75 2.79 -16.14
N ILE A 53 9.05 2.81 -15.84
CA ILE A 53 9.79 1.60 -15.40
C ILE A 53 9.20 1.04 -14.09
N ARG A 54 8.89 1.90 -13.11
CA ARG A 54 8.27 1.48 -11.85
C ARG A 54 6.86 0.93 -12.07
N GLY A 55 6.07 1.57 -12.93
CA GLY A 55 4.73 1.12 -13.31
C GLY A 55 4.76 -0.24 -14.00
N VAL A 56 5.64 -0.44 -14.99
CA VAL A 56 5.80 -1.72 -15.70
C VAL A 56 6.26 -2.83 -14.76
N LYS A 57 7.18 -2.57 -13.84
CA LYS A 57 7.61 -3.57 -12.85
C LYS A 57 6.44 -3.99 -11.95
N SER A 58 5.72 -3.02 -11.39
CA SER A 58 4.54 -3.28 -10.54
C SER A 58 3.44 -4.07 -11.28
N VAL A 59 3.14 -3.71 -12.52
CA VAL A 59 2.16 -4.43 -13.36
C VAL A 59 2.65 -5.84 -13.69
N ARG A 60 3.93 -6.02 -14.02
CA ARG A 60 4.50 -7.34 -14.33
C ARG A 60 4.52 -8.27 -13.12
N ASP A 61 4.89 -7.76 -11.96
CA ASP A 61 4.91 -8.53 -10.72
C ASP A 61 3.48 -8.94 -10.34
N SER A 62 2.51 -8.01 -10.46
CA SER A 62 1.08 -8.30 -10.28
C SER A 62 0.54 -9.31 -11.30
N TRP A 63 0.93 -9.18 -12.57
CA TRP A 63 0.52 -10.10 -13.64
C TRP A 63 1.10 -11.51 -13.44
N ARG A 64 2.35 -11.60 -12.98
CA ARG A 64 2.99 -12.88 -12.66
C ARG A 64 2.23 -13.59 -11.54
N LEU A 65 1.80 -12.85 -10.51
CA LEU A 65 0.97 -13.40 -9.44
C LEU A 65 -0.40 -13.88 -9.93
N LEU A 66 -0.98 -13.20 -10.93
CA LEU A 66 -2.27 -13.57 -11.53
C LEU A 66 -2.21 -14.85 -12.41
N THR A 67 -1.07 -15.10 -13.07
CA THR A 67 -0.94 -16.20 -14.05
C THR A 67 -0.39 -17.50 -13.45
N ILE A 68 -0.15 -17.57 -12.13
CA ILE A 68 0.26 -18.81 -11.47
C ILE A 68 -0.96 -19.73 -11.39
N ASP A 69 -0.87 -20.88 -12.06
CA ASP A 69 -1.88 -21.93 -11.97
C ASP A 69 -1.96 -22.46 -10.53
N SER A 70 -3.18 -22.72 -10.08
CA SER A 70 -3.42 -23.35 -8.78
C SER A 70 -2.93 -24.79 -8.80
N VAL A 71 -2.14 -25.18 -7.80
CA VAL A 71 -1.69 -26.56 -7.60
C VAL A 71 -2.30 -27.14 -6.32
N PRO A 72 -2.53 -28.46 -6.23
CA PRO A 72 -2.95 -29.12 -4.99
C PRO A 72 -1.91 -28.95 -3.88
N LEU A 73 -2.33 -28.92 -2.61
CA LEU A 73 -1.43 -28.67 -1.49
C LEU A 73 -0.32 -29.74 -1.39
N ARG A 74 -0.66 -31.01 -1.65
CA ARG A 74 0.31 -32.11 -1.63
C ARG A 74 1.45 -31.93 -2.65
N GLU A 75 1.13 -31.39 -3.82
CA GLU A 75 2.11 -31.13 -4.88
C GLU A 75 2.94 -29.88 -4.57
N ALA A 76 2.31 -28.85 -4.01
CA ALA A 76 2.98 -27.63 -3.55
C ALA A 76 4.08 -27.94 -2.52
N VAL A 77 3.78 -28.77 -1.51
CA VAL A 77 4.75 -29.15 -0.47
C VAL A 77 5.91 -30.00 -1.02
N ALA A 78 5.67 -30.79 -2.07
CA ALA A 78 6.68 -31.69 -2.63
C ALA A 78 7.63 -31.02 -3.63
N THR A 79 7.17 -29.95 -4.29
CA THR A 79 7.90 -29.32 -5.40
C THR A 79 8.85 -28.22 -4.94
N ASP A 80 8.62 -27.65 -3.75
CA ASP A 80 9.31 -26.48 -3.20
C ASP A 80 9.35 -25.31 -4.20
N GLY A 81 8.47 -24.32 -4.05
CA GLY A 81 8.45 -23.20 -5.01
C GLY A 81 7.29 -22.22 -4.87
N LEU A 82 7.36 -21.18 -5.70
CA LEU A 82 6.29 -20.19 -5.84
C LEU A 82 5.06 -20.86 -6.46
N VAL A 83 3.98 -20.91 -5.69
CA VAL A 83 2.74 -21.58 -6.04
C VAL A 83 1.53 -20.76 -5.61
N ARG A 84 0.39 -21.02 -6.25
CA ARG A 84 -0.93 -20.64 -5.75
C ARG A 84 -1.61 -21.92 -5.26
N VAL A 85 -2.13 -21.89 -4.04
CA VAL A 85 -2.86 -23.02 -3.45
C VAL A 85 -4.21 -22.55 -2.94
N HIS A 86 -5.17 -23.47 -2.91
CA HIS A 86 -6.47 -23.26 -2.29
C HIS A 86 -6.66 -24.26 -1.17
N GLY A 87 -7.31 -23.83 -0.09
CA GLY A 87 -7.63 -24.72 1.02
C GLY A 87 -8.62 -24.09 1.98
N THR A 88 -9.20 -24.94 2.81
CA THR A 88 -10.08 -24.56 3.90
C THR A 88 -9.25 -24.11 5.10
N VAL A 89 -9.60 -22.94 5.65
CA VAL A 89 -8.93 -22.33 6.80
C VAL A 89 -9.31 -23.07 8.09
N ARG A 90 -8.32 -23.33 8.91
CA ARG A 90 -8.49 -23.76 10.31
C ARG A 90 -7.41 -23.14 11.20
N PRO A 91 -7.71 -22.88 12.48
CA PRO A 91 -6.68 -22.41 13.39
C PRO A 91 -5.68 -23.54 13.72
N PRO A 92 -4.44 -23.23 14.13
CA PRO A 92 -3.46 -24.24 14.56
C PRO A 92 -3.93 -24.98 15.81
N ARG A 93 -4.64 -24.29 16.71
CA ARG A 93 -5.31 -24.85 17.90
C ARG A 93 -6.72 -24.27 18.02
N PRO A 94 -7.66 -24.97 18.67
CA PRO A 94 -9.04 -24.49 18.81
C PRO A 94 -9.19 -23.12 19.47
N ASP A 95 -8.26 -22.74 20.36
CA ASP A 95 -8.31 -21.46 21.07
C ASP A 95 -7.54 -20.32 20.36
N ASP A 96 -6.94 -20.60 19.18
CA ASP A 96 -6.14 -19.62 18.42
C ASP A 96 -7.02 -18.83 17.40
N THR A 97 -8.29 -18.60 17.73
CA THR A 97 -9.25 -17.89 16.90
C THR A 97 -9.52 -16.48 17.44
N LEU A 98 -9.86 -15.59 16.53
CA LEU A 98 -10.30 -14.23 16.81
C LEU A 98 -11.82 -14.15 16.68
N VAL A 99 -12.40 -13.10 17.25
CA VAL A 99 -13.82 -12.75 17.07
C VAL A 99 -13.85 -11.38 16.41
N SER A 100 -14.51 -11.27 15.26
CA SER A 100 -14.58 -10.02 14.51
C SER A 100 -15.42 -8.98 15.28
N PRO A 101 -15.02 -7.71 15.30
CA PRO A 101 -15.60 -6.72 16.21
C PRO A 101 -16.98 -6.20 15.77
N ILE A 102 -17.34 -6.32 14.49
CA ILE A 102 -18.64 -5.83 13.98
C ILE A 102 -19.64 -6.98 13.85
N ARG A 103 -19.24 -8.10 13.24
CA ARG A 103 -20.16 -9.24 13.02
C ARG A 103 -20.12 -10.33 14.09
N GLU A 104 -19.22 -10.23 15.06
CA GLU A 104 -19.02 -11.22 16.13
C GLU A 104 -18.70 -12.63 15.59
N GLU A 105 -18.01 -12.72 14.45
CA GLU A 105 -17.75 -14.00 13.80
C GLU A 105 -16.38 -14.58 14.19
N GLU A 106 -16.33 -15.89 14.39
CA GLU A 106 -15.10 -16.62 14.63
C GLU A 106 -14.23 -16.65 13.36
N CYS A 107 -13.03 -16.09 13.44
CA CYS A 107 -12.14 -15.89 12.30
C CYS A 107 -10.67 -16.06 12.69
N VAL A 108 -9.78 -16.11 11.69
CA VAL A 108 -8.33 -16.09 11.89
C VAL A 108 -7.71 -14.74 11.52
N ALA A 109 -8.47 -13.89 10.83
CA ALA A 109 -8.10 -12.52 10.53
C ALA A 109 -9.37 -11.68 10.29
N TYR A 110 -9.31 -10.40 10.65
CA TYR A 110 -10.31 -9.41 10.28
C TYR A 110 -9.65 -8.06 10.01
N GLU A 111 -10.32 -7.26 9.19
CA GLU A 111 -10.05 -5.84 8.95
C GLU A 111 -11.39 -5.11 9.02
N TYR A 112 -11.48 -4.01 9.75
CA TYR A 112 -12.68 -3.20 9.81
C TYR A 112 -12.37 -1.71 9.70
N ASN A 113 -13.34 -0.97 9.18
CA ASN A 113 -13.35 0.48 9.11
C ASN A 113 -14.78 0.96 9.38
N ILE A 114 -14.90 1.99 10.21
CA ILE A 114 -16.17 2.65 10.54
C ILE A 114 -16.09 4.07 10.01
N TYR A 115 -17.02 4.42 9.11
CA TYR A 115 -17.05 5.75 8.50
C TYR A 115 -18.33 6.50 8.86
N HIS A 116 -18.19 7.78 9.20
CA HIS A 116 -19.32 8.69 9.25
C HIS A 116 -19.63 9.21 7.84
N GLN A 117 -20.88 9.14 7.37
CA GLN A 117 -21.28 9.86 6.16
C GLN A 117 -21.45 11.35 6.46
N VAL A 118 -20.34 12.10 6.52
CA VAL A 118 -20.37 13.57 6.46
C VAL A 118 -20.31 14.06 5.01
N GLN A 119 -21.16 15.02 4.65
CA GLN A 119 -20.93 15.87 3.48
C GLN A 119 -19.86 16.92 3.82
N GLY A 120 -18.57 16.61 3.63
CA GLY A 120 -17.46 17.52 3.94
C GLY A 120 -16.10 17.06 3.42
N THR A 121 -15.06 17.90 3.60
CA THR A 121 -13.67 17.63 3.18
C THR A 121 -12.79 17.06 4.31
N GLY A 122 -13.39 16.57 5.41
CA GLY A 122 -12.68 15.97 6.54
C GLY A 122 -12.43 14.47 6.34
N ASP A 123 -11.62 13.87 7.22
CA ASP A 123 -11.48 12.41 7.30
C ASP A 123 -12.79 11.84 7.88
N PRO A 124 -13.53 11.00 7.13
CA PRO A 124 -14.77 10.41 7.62
C PRO A 124 -14.53 9.20 8.54
N SER A 125 -13.28 8.74 8.73
CA SER A 125 -12.97 7.58 9.56
C SER A 125 -13.21 7.86 11.04
N ILE A 126 -14.05 7.04 11.68
CA ILE A 126 -14.30 7.06 13.12
C ILE A 126 -13.29 6.15 13.81
N ASP A 127 -13.22 4.90 13.36
CA ASP A 127 -12.32 3.88 13.92
C ASP A 127 -11.95 2.87 12.82
N ALA A 128 -10.78 2.25 12.97
CA ALA A 128 -10.28 1.23 12.07
C ALA A 128 -9.30 0.31 12.78
N GLY A 129 -9.34 -0.97 12.44
CA GLY A 129 -8.43 -1.94 13.02
C GLY A 129 -8.26 -3.17 12.16
N ILE A 130 -7.12 -3.84 12.38
CA ILE A 130 -6.79 -5.10 11.76
C ILE A 130 -6.17 -6.01 12.81
N GLU A 131 -6.62 -7.27 12.85
CA GLU A 131 -6.00 -8.30 13.67
C GLU A 131 -5.95 -9.61 12.90
N TYR A 132 -4.89 -10.39 13.12
CA TYR A 132 -4.66 -11.66 12.44
C TYR A 132 -3.84 -12.60 13.31
N SER A 133 -4.14 -13.89 13.15
CA SER A 133 -3.43 -15.00 13.78
C SER A 133 -2.90 -15.95 12.70
N PRO A 134 -1.81 -16.69 12.98
CA PRO A 134 -1.39 -17.76 12.09
C PRO A 134 -2.48 -18.82 11.93
N PHE A 135 -2.56 -19.44 10.76
CA PHE A 135 -3.58 -20.45 10.47
C PHE A 135 -3.04 -21.56 9.58
N ILE A 136 -3.82 -22.61 9.41
CA ILE A 136 -3.53 -23.74 8.53
C ILE A 136 -4.58 -23.79 7.43
N ILE A 137 -4.14 -24.08 6.21
CA ILE A 137 -5.02 -24.38 5.08
C ILE A 137 -4.96 -25.86 4.74
N SER A 138 -6.11 -26.46 4.42
CA SER A 138 -6.23 -27.88 4.09
C SER A 138 -7.16 -28.11 2.91
N ASP A 139 -6.77 -28.97 1.98
CA ASP A 139 -7.62 -29.48 0.88
C ASP A 139 -7.99 -30.95 1.08
N GLY A 140 -7.68 -31.50 2.27
CA GLY A 140 -7.80 -32.92 2.60
C GLY A 140 -6.64 -33.80 2.14
N THR A 141 -5.68 -33.28 1.35
CA THR A 141 -4.52 -34.03 0.85
C THR A 141 -3.21 -33.67 1.57
N ALA A 142 -3.08 -32.41 1.96
CA ALA A 142 -1.99 -31.90 2.78
C ALA A 142 -2.44 -30.65 3.53
N GLU A 143 -1.65 -30.27 4.53
CA GLU A 143 -1.86 -29.08 5.33
C GLU A 143 -0.67 -28.14 5.22
N ILE A 144 -0.93 -26.85 5.04
CA ILE A 144 0.12 -25.82 4.99
C ILE A 144 -0.14 -24.78 6.07
N TYR A 145 0.88 -24.50 6.87
CA TYR A 145 0.91 -23.42 7.83
C TYR A 145 1.17 -22.08 7.16
N VAL A 146 0.36 -21.07 7.49
CA VAL A 146 0.43 -19.71 6.96
C VAL A 146 0.56 -18.75 8.12
N ASN A 147 1.60 -17.90 8.07
CA ASN A 147 1.81 -16.82 9.03
C ASN A 147 1.64 -15.48 8.27
N PRO A 148 0.43 -14.90 8.25
CA PRO A 148 0.18 -13.68 7.51
C PRO A 148 0.85 -12.46 8.18
N SER A 149 0.97 -11.40 7.41
CA SER A 149 1.16 -10.02 7.86
C SER A 149 -0.03 -9.16 7.42
N GLU A 150 -0.17 -7.97 7.98
CA GLU A 150 -1.16 -6.98 7.54
C GLU A 150 -1.12 -6.76 6.02
N GLU A 151 0.06 -6.55 5.44
CA GLU A 151 0.23 -6.33 3.99
C GLU A 151 -0.11 -7.56 3.13
N SER A 152 -0.17 -8.76 3.73
CA SER A 152 -0.45 -10.01 3.00
C SER A 152 -1.95 -10.28 2.82
N LEU A 153 -2.80 -9.63 3.61
CA LEU A 153 -4.23 -9.92 3.68
C LEU A 153 -4.98 -9.13 2.61
N SER A 154 -5.82 -9.84 1.86
CA SER A 154 -6.76 -9.27 0.91
C SER A 154 -8.14 -9.85 1.21
N LEU A 155 -8.80 -9.26 2.21
CA LEU A 155 -10.07 -9.76 2.70
C LEU A 155 -11.23 -9.27 1.83
N LYS A 156 -12.21 -10.15 1.62
CA LYS A 156 -13.50 -9.77 1.05
C LYS A 156 -14.24 -8.94 2.09
N HIS A 157 -14.58 -7.70 1.73
CA HIS A 157 -15.28 -6.78 2.63
C HIS A 157 -16.78 -6.82 2.38
N GLU A 158 -17.53 -6.76 3.47
CA GLU A 158 -18.96 -6.57 3.48
C GLU A 158 -19.28 -5.22 4.13
N THR A 159 -20.17 -4.45 3.50
CA THR A 159 -20.57 -3.11 3.93
C THR A 159 -22.00 -3.13 4.43
N GLU A 160 -22.22 -2.53 5.60
CA GLU A 160 -23.53 -2.26 6.17
C GLU A 160 -23.66 -0.76 6.47
N THR A 161 -24.87 -0.22 6.36
CA THR A 161 -25.14 1.18 6.73
C THR A 161 -26.17 1.18 7.84
N VAL A 162 -25.81 1.75 8.98
CA VAL A 162 -26.62 1.83 10.19
C VAL A 162 -26.94 3.29 10.51
N ILE A 163 -28.04 3.53 11.22
CA ILE A 163 -28.48 4.87 11.62
C ILE A 163 -28.78 4.82 13.12
N GLY A 164 -28.32 5.80 13.89
CA GLY A 164 -28.78 5.94 15.27
C GLY A 164 -28.18 4.96 16.26
N GLU A 165 -28.99 4.65 17.27
CA GLU A 165 -28.69 3.78 18.41
C GLU A 165 -28.39 2.32 18.01
N GLU A 166 -28.67 1.91 16.77
CA GLU A 166 -28.35 0.56 16.24
C GLU A 166 -26.83 0.30 16.16
N LEU A 167 -26.00 1.35 16.11
CA LEU A 167 -24.54 1.22 16.18
C LEU A 167 -24.07 0.54 17.45
N LEU A 168 -24.65 0.91 18.60
CA LEU A 168 -24.21 0.44 19.92
C LEU A 168 -24.68 -0.98 20.23
N GLU A 169 -25.62 -1.49 19.44
CA GLU A 169 -26.16 -2.85 19.57
C GLU A 169 -25.42 -3.85 18.66
N GLN A 170 -24.83 -3.38 17.55
CA GLN A 170 -24.06 -4.22 16.63
C GLN A 170 -22.56 -4.24 16.90
N VAL A 171 -22.03 -3.25 17.62
CA VAL A 171 -20.59 -3.07 17.79
C VAL A 171 -20.22 -3.18 19.26
N ASP A 172 -19.34 -4.11 19.61
CA ASP A 172 -18.83 -4.23 20.98
C ASP A 172 -17.89 -3.05 21.30
N GLU A 173 -18.45 -1.97 21.85
CA GLU A 173 -17.74 -0.75 22.25
C GLU A 173 -16.52 -1.03 23.15
N ALA A 174 -16.51 -2.13 23.91
CA ALA A 174 -15.40 -2.47 24.79
C ALA A 174 -14.16 -2.97 24.02
N ARG A 175 -14.33 -3.37 22.76
CA ARG A 175 -13.28 -3.88 21.88
C ARG A 175 -12.78 -2.84 20.88
N LEU A 176 -13.56 -1.79 20.66
CA LEU A 176 -13.15 -0.65 19.87
C LEU A 176 -12.52 0.42 20.78
N ASP A 177 -11.50 1.12 20.27
CA ASP A 177 -10.87 2.22 21.01
C ASP A 177 -11.63 3.53 20.77
N LEU A 178 -12.96 3.48 20.94
CA LEU A 178 -13.82 4.66 20.78
C LEU A 178 -13.58 5.58 21.97
N GLU A 179 -12.91 6.71 21.73
CA GLU A 179 -12.82 7.76 22.73
C GLU A 179 -14.24 8.18 23.12
N PRO A 180 -14.65 8.08 24.41
CA PRO A 180 -15.98 8.49 24.82
C PRO A 180 -16.08 9.99 24.59
N SER A 181 -16.80 10.39 23.54
CA SER A 181 -17.01 11.79 23.24
C SER A 181 -17.70 12.43 24.44
N ALA A 182 -16.95 13.25 25.17
CA ALA A 182 -17.45 14.05 26.26
C ALA A 182 -18.35 15.13 25.69
N ASP A 183 -19.62 14.80 25.43
CA ASP A 183 -20.78 15.68 25.49
C ASP A 183 -22.01 14.85 25.10
N THR A 184 -22.68 14.31 26.13
CA THR A 184 -24.03 13.75 26.00
C THR A 184 -25.02 14.91 25.89
N ASP A 185 -24.94 15.68 24.80
CA ASP A 185 -26.02 16.54 24.37
C ASP A 185 -25.91 16.82 22.85
N SER A 186 -26.93 16.38 22.12
CA SER A 186 -27.26 16.79 20.74
C SER A 186 -26.46 16.19 19.55
N GLY A 187 -27.04 15.18 18.89
CA GLY A 187 -27.04 15.09 17.41
C GLY A 187 -26.10 14.10 16.72
N LEU A 188 -25.19 13.43 17.43
CA LEU A 188 -24.11 12.65 16.79
C LEU A 188 -24.51 11.30 16.17
N PHE A 189 -25.76 10.87 16.35
CA PHE A 189 -26.24 9.55 15.89
C PHE A 189 -27.35 9.63 14.83
N GLU A 190 -27.77 10.82 14.36
CA GLU A 190 -28.79 10.89 13.29
C GLU A 190 -28.24 10.66 11.88
N ASP A 191 -26.91 10.72 11.74
CA ASP A 191 -26.24 10.58 10.45
C ASP A 191 -25.92 9.10 10.14
N PRO A 192 -26.10 8.65 8.88
CA PRO A 192 -25.76 7.29 8.47
C PRO A 192 -24.28 6.98 8.73
N THR A 193 -24.01 5.85 9.35
CA THR A 193 -22.66 5.34 9.58
C THR A 193 -22.46 4.08 8.75
N GLU A 194 -21.35 4.03 8.02
CA GLU A 194 -20.99 2.90 7.17
C GLU A 194 -20.01 2.00 7.94
N LEU A 195 -20.43 0.76 8.17
CA LEU A 195 -19.65 -0.30 8.79
C LEU A 195 -19.09 -1.19 7.69
N VAL A 196 -17.77 -1.22 7.57
CA VAL A 196 -17.07 -2.05 6.58
C VAL A 196 -16.20 -3.03 7.35
N GLU A 197 -16.42 -4.32 7.15
CA GLU A 197 -15.56 -5.34 7.77
C GLU A 197 -15.35 -6.48 6.78
N GLY A 198 -14.11 -6.93 6.67
CA GLY A 198 -13.70 -8.16 5.99
C GLY A 198 -13.17 -9.15 7.01
N THR A 199 -13.55 -10.42 6.86
CA THR A 199 -13.12 -11.50 7.75
C THR A 199 -12.55 -12.66 6.94
N LEU A 200 -11.65 -13.43 7.55
CA LEU A 200 -11.25 -14.74 7.06
C LEU A 200 -11.74 -15.80 8.05
N ARG A 201 -12.89 -16.41 7.75
CA ARG A 201 -13.61 -17.27 8.70
C ARG A 201 -12.98 -18.65 8.82
N VAL A 202 -13.14 -19.28 9.98
CA VAL A 202 -12.81 -20.69 10.14
C VAL A 202 -13.73 -21.53 9.23
N GLY A 203 -13.15 -22.44 8.45
CA GLY A 203 -13.89 -23.25 7.47
C GLY A 203 -14.09 -22.58 6.11
N GLU A 204 -13.65 -21.34 5.92
CA GLU A 204 -13.70 -20.66 4.62
C GLU A 204 -12.60 -21.15 3.68
N THR A 205 -12.87 -21.13 2.37
CA THR A 205 -11.85 -21.40 1.35
C THR A 205 -11.03 -20.14 1.08
N VAL A 206 -9.71 -20.26 1.16
CA VAL A 206 -8.77 -19.17 0.89
C VAL A 206 -7.82 -19.53 -0.24
N SER A 207 -7.37 -18.51 -0.98
CA SER A 207 -6.28 -18.58 -1.95
C SER A 207 -5.01 -18.02 -1.32
N VAL A 208 -3.93 -18.79 -1.32
CA VAL A 208 -2.63 -18.35 -0.83
C VAL A 208 -1.58 -18.43 -1.93
N VAL A 209 -0.85 -17.33 -2.15
CA VAL A 209 0.26 -17.26 -3.10
C VAL A 209 1.55 -16.96 -2.34
N GLY A 210 2.52 -17.84 -2.48
CA GLY A 210 3.81 -17.74 -1.82
C GLY A 210 4.73 -18.90 -2.19
N ASN A 211 5.85 -19.01 -1.49
CA ASN A 211 6.75 -20.15 -1.63
C ASN A 211 6.34 -21.24 -0.63
N ALA A 212 5.79 -22.33 -1.16
CA ALA A 212 5.48 -23.51 -0.37
C ALA A 212 6.76 -24.33 -0.19
N SER A 213 7.02 -24.76 1.03
CA SER A 213 8.08 -25.72 1.33
C SER A 213 7.64 -26.73 2.37
N THR A 214 8.35 -27.84 2.46
CA THR A 214 8.17 -28.77 3.59
C THR A 214 8.36 -28.06 4.94
N ALA A 215 7.50 -28.40 5.90
CA ALA A 215 7.53 -27.78 7.21
C ALA A 215 8.79 -28.20 7.98
N PRO A 216 9.45 -27.29 8.72
CA PRO A 216 10.49 -27.67 9.68
C PRO A 216 9.88 -28.54 10.79
N GLU A 217 10.64 -29.50 11.32
CA GLU A 217 10.17 -30.49 12.33
C GLU A 217 9.55 -29.86 13.60
N SER A 218 9.82 -28.58 13.86
CA SER A 218 9.22 -27.81 14.94
C SER A 218 8.75 -26.43 14.46
N GLY A 219 7.49 -26.07 14.74
CA GLY A 219 6.98 -24.70 14.61
C GLY A 219 5.79 -24.48 13.66
N ALA A 220 5.41 -25.46 12.84
CA ALA A 220 4.33 -25.31 11.84
C ALA A 220 2.98 -25.90 12.28
N GLY A 221 2.70 -25.99 13.59
CA GLY A 221 1.41 -26.52 14.08
C GLY A 221 1.09 -27.96 13.66
N GLY A 222 2.09 -28.76 13.25
CA GLY A 222 1.90 -30.12 12.73
C GLY A 222 1.52 -30.21 11.25
N ALA A 223 1.53 -29.09 10.51
CA ALA A 223 1.29 -29.06 9.07
C ALA A 223 2.39 -29.77 8.26
N ASP A 224 2.05 -30.25 7.07
CA ASP A 224 2.99 -30.88 6.14
C ASP A 224 3.95 -29.85 5.51
N GLY A 225 3.49 -28.60 5.38
CA GLY A 225 4.25 -27.52 4.76
C GLY A 225 4.12 -26.17 5.47
N VAL A 226 4.96 -25.23 5.05
CA VAL A 226 4.87 -23.81 5.42
C VAL A 226 4.82 -22.96 4.16
N MET A 227 4.00 -21.91 4.18
CA MET A 227 3.99 -20.89 3.15
C MET A 227 4.84 -19.69 3.59
N THR A 228 5.77 -19.29 2.74
CA THR A 228 6.65 -18.14 3.00
C THR A 228 6.52 -17.06 1.92
N PRO A 229 6.75 -15.78 2.26
CA PRO A 229 6.71 -14.68 1.29
C PRO A 229 7.77 -14.85 0.18
N VAL A 230 7.46 -14.41 -1.04
CA VAL A 230 8.41 -14.32 -2.17
C VAL A 230 8.68 -12.84 -2.47
N ASP A 231 9.96 -12.46 -2.51
CA ASP A 231 10.37 -11.06 -2.68
C ASP A 231 9.71 -10.11 -1.67
N GLY A 232 9.41 -10.61 -0.46
CA GLY A 232 8.73 -9.89 0.61
C GLY A 232 7.20 -9.95 0.57
N ASN A 233 6.59 -10.56 -0.45
CA ASN A 233 5.14 -10.58 -0.62
C ASN A 233 4.58 -12.00 -0.43
N LEU A 234 3.68 -12.15 0.53
CA LEU A 234 2.75 -13.27 0.68
C LEU A 234 1.36 -12.71 0.35
N ILE A 235 0.52 -13.45 -0.36
CA ILE A 235 -0.85 -13.01 -0.63
C ILE A 235 -1.81 -14.05 -0.08
N VAL A 236 -2.72 -13.61 0.78
CA VAL A 236 -3.80 -14.39 1.37
C VAL A 236 -5.11 -13.70 0.99
N ALA A 237 -5.91 -14.34 0.14
CA ALA A 237 -7.14 -13.76 -0.38
C ALA A 237 -8.31 -14.74 -0.28
N ASN A 238 -9.40 -14.31 0.33
CA ASN A 238 -10.73 -14.94 0.20
C ASN A 238 -11.65 -14.15 -0.75
N ASP A 239 -11.16 -13.05 -1.32
CA ASP A 239 -11.83 -12.31 -2.37
C ASP A 239 -11.56 -12.94 -3.76
N GLU A 240 -12.47 -12.73 -4.71
CA GLU A 240 -12.27 -13.20 -6.08
C GLU A 240 -11.03 -12.51 -6.69
N PRO A 241 -10.23 -13.21 -7.52
CA PRO A 241 -8.95 -12.70 -8.01
C PRO A 241 -9.07 -11.41 -8.84
N GLU A 242 -10.27 -11.05 -9.33
CA GLU A 242 -10.50 -9.81 -10.09
C GLU A 242 -10.46 -8.55 -9.21
N SER A 243 -10.93 -8.58 -7.96
CA SER A 243 -11.03 -7.39 -7.10
C SER A 243 -9.72 -7.07 -6.37
N ALA A 244 -9.00 -8.09 -5.88
CA ALA A 244 -7.68 -7.92 -5.27
C ALA A 244 -6.63 -7.37 -6.27
N ALA A 245 -6.69 -7.83 -7.52
CA ALA A 245 -5.81 -7.36 -8.58
C ALA A 245 -6.14 -5.95 -9.08
N LEU A 246 -7.41 -5.53 -9.02
CA LEU A 246 -7.80 -4.17 -9.38
C LEU A 246 -7.30 -3.13 -8.38
N ARG A 247 -7.30 -3.42 -7.06
CA ARG A 247 -6.85 -2.45 -6.03
C ARG A 247 -5.33 -2.20 -6.10
N THR A 248 -4.54 -3.27 -6.25
CA THR A 248 -3.07 -3.17 -6.37
C THR A 248 -2.63 -2.77 -7.78
N GLY A 249 -3.34 -3.24 -8.81
CA GLY A 249 -3.08 -2.92 -10.21
C GLY A 249 -3.43 -1.48 -10.61
N ALA A 250 -4.48 -0.88 -10.00
CA ALA A 250 -4.89 0.49 -10.31
C ALA A 250 -3.80 1.53 -9.98
N ARG A 251 -3.06 1.36 -8.88
CA ARG A 251 -1.97 2.28 -8.50
C ARG A 251 -0.77 2.13 -9.44
N GLY A 252 -0.43 0.91 -9.86
CA GLY A 252 0.61 0.64 -10.86
C GLY A 252 0.24 1.15 -12.26
N LEU A 253 -1.02 0.93 -12.67
CA LEU A 253 -1.58 1.44 -13.92
C LEU A 253 -1.64 2.97 -13.93
N PHE A 254 -2.04 3.59 -12.82
CA PHE A 254 -2.05 5.04 -12.68
C PHE A 254 -0.66 5.63 -12.86
N LEU A 255 0.37 5.06 -12.21
CA LEU A 255 1.75 5.49 -12.39
C LEU A 255 2.26 5.29 -13.83
N LEU A 256 1.85 4.22 -14.50
CA LEU A 256 2.18 3.96 -15.90
C LEU A 256 1.53 5.00 -16.83
N VAL A 257 0.24 5.31 -16.64
CA VAL A 257 -0.48 6.33 -17.41
C VAL A 257 0.12 7.72 -17.17
N LEU A 258 0.44 8.04 -15.91
CA LEU A 258 1.10 9.29 -15.54
C LEU A 258 2.49 9.40 -16.20
N GLY A 259 3.28 8.32 -16.15
CA GLY A 259 4.60 8.23 -16.78
C GLY A 259 4.55 8.47 -18.29
N LEU A 260 3.65 7.77 -18.99
CA LEU A 260 3.39 8.00 -20.42
C LEU A 260 2.96 9.43 -20.72
N GLY A 261 2.14 10.05 -19.87
CA GLY A 261 1.75 11.45 -20.00
C GLY A 261 2.95 12.40 -19.95
N PHE A 262 3.84 12.21 -18.99
CA PHE A 262 5.07 13.00 -18.88
C PHE A 262 6.03 12.76 -20.07
N ASP A 263 6.14 11.52 -20.54
CA ASP A 263 6.96 11.20 -21.73
C ASP A 263 6.43 11.90 -22.98
N VAL A 264 5.10 11.91 -23.21
CA VAL A 264 4.49 12.62 -24.34
C VAL A 264 4.72 14.12 -24.27
N ILE A 265 4.57 14.73 -23.08
CA ILE A 265 4.82 16.17 -22.87
C ILE A 265 6.30 16.50 -23.10
N GLY A 266 7.20 15.70 -22.53
CA GLY A 266 8.65 15.87 -22.66
C GLY A 266 9.12 15.77 -24.11
N ILE A 267 8.68 14.73 -24.83
CA ILE A 267 9.01 14.54 -26.25
C ILE A 267 8.42 15.67 -27.11
N SER A 268 7.18 16.10 -26.84
CA SER A 268 6.54 17.20 -27.59
C SER A 268 7.26 18.53 -27.40
N ALA A 269 7.69 18.83 -26.16
CA ALA A 269 8.49 20.00 -25.87
C ALA A 269 9.86 19.96 -26.57
N LEU A 270 10.48 18.77 -26.65
CA LEU A 270 11.74 18.57 -27.36
C LEU A 270 11.58 18.77 -28.88
N MET A 271 10.51 18.20 -29.46
CA MET A 271 10.19 18.30 -30.88
C MET A 271 9.81 19.74 -31.30
N ALA A 272 9.16 20.49 -30.42
CA ALA A 272 8.84 21.90 -30.67
C ALA A 272 10.08 22.81 -30.62
N ASN A 273 11.20 22.33 -30.06
CA ASN A 273 12.44 23.08 -29.87
C ASN A 273 13.65 22.36 -30.50
N THR A 274 13.44 21.68 -31.64
CA THR A 274 14.47 20.84 -32.30
C THR A 274 15.75 21.59 -32.62
N ASP A 275 15.67 22.84 -33.09
CA ASP A 275 16.86 23.61 -33.46
C ASP A 275 17.77 23.88 -32.23
N SER A 276 17.17 24.19 -31.08
CA SER A 276 17.90 24.42 -29.83
C SER A 276 18.41 23.13 -29.19
N PHE A 277 17.70 22.01 -29.36
CA PHE A 277 18.13 20.70 -28.86
C PHE A 277 19.35 20.15 -29.63
N VAL A 278 19.39 20.32 -30.95
CA VAL A 278 20.53 19.92 -31.79
C VAL A 278 21.78 20.73 -31.44
N GLU A 279 21.63 22.03 -31.19
CA GLU A 279 22.72 22.91 -30.77
C GLU A 279 23.29 22.50 -29.39
N MET A 280 22.43 22.11 -28.44
CA MET A 280 22.85 21.54 -27.16
C MET A 280 23.58 20.20 -27.29
N LEU A 281 23.11 19.29 -28.15
CA LEU A 281 23.78 18.00 -28.39
C LEU A 281 25.16 18.17 -29.02
N GLN A 282 25.33 19.15 -29.92
CA GLN A 282 26.63 19.47 -30.52
C GLN A 282 27.60 20.06 -29.49
N LEU A 283 27.12 20.89 -28.55
CA LEU A 283 27.91 21.39 -27.43
C LEU A 283 28.33 20.28 -26.45
N ALA A 284 27.43 19.32 -26.16
CA ALA A 284 27.72 18.21 -25.26
C ALA A 284 28.62 17.11 -25.87
N GLY A 285 28.55 16.90 -27.20
CA GLY A 285 29.39 15.94 -27.94
C GLY A 285 30.79 16.46 -28.29
N THR A 286 31.10 17.72 -27.97
CA THR A 286 32.41 18.34 -28.16
C THR A 286 33.12 18.46 -26.81
N ILE A 287 33.42 17.31 -26.18
CA ILE A 287 34.39 17.18 -25.07
C ILE A 287 35.28 15.98 -25.38
#